data_AF-A0AA43QYC0-F1
#
_entry.id   AF-A0AA43QYC0-F1
#
_cell.length_a   1.000
_cell.length_b   1.000
_cell.length_c   1.000
_cell.angle_alpha   90.00
_cell.angle_beta   90.00
_cell.angle_gamma   90.00
#
_symmetry.space_group_name_H-M   'P 1'
#
loop_
_entity.id
_entity.type
_entity.pdbx_description
1 polymer ?
#
loop_
_entity_poly.entity_id
_entity_poly.type
_entity_poly.pdbx_seq_one_letter_code
_entity_poly.pdbx_strand_id
1 'polypeptide(L)'
;MKRFRKLGIEQFLLSLLSILGVAFFITVLVLTVTYQKEMQNKYNIKRYEELITLMTKAETEKMALFTVLFWSSLGTMLFFFIAGISVNIAAAVTSFKQSKTCFWLSLAGILLTRFFGLISGSILIGLSFRKE
;
A
#
# COMPACT_ATOMS: atom_id res chain seq x y z
N MET A 1 -2.43 -18.82 -28.23
CA MET A 1 -1.97 -19.34 -26.91
C MET A 1 -0.73 -18.63 -26.35
N LYS A 2 0.39 -18.48 -27.08
CA LYS A 2 1.64 -17.86 -26.54
C LYS A 2 1.45 -16.45 -25.93
N ARG A 3 0.63 -15.59 -26.56
CA ARG A 3 0.35 -14.22 -26.09
C ARG A 3 -0.47 -14.16 -24.79
N PHE A 4 -1.42 -15.08 -24.62
CA PHE A 4 -2.23 -15.22 -23.41
C PHE A 4 -1.42 -15.78 -22.24
N ARG A 5 -0.55 -16.76 -22.50
CA ARG A 5 0.39 -17.28 -21.50
C ARG A 5 1.34 -16.19 -21.00
N LYS A 6 1.81 -15.31 -21.89
CA LYS A 6 2.65 -14.15 -21.54
C LYS A 6 1.89 -13.13 -20.65
N LEU A 7 0.67 -12.74 -21.04
CA LEU A 7 -0.17 -11.83 -20.24
C LEU A 7 -0.49 -12.40 -18.85
N GLY A 8 -0.80 -13.70 -18.75
CA GLY A 8 -1.04 -14.35 -17.46
C GLY A 8 0.19 -14.37 -16.54
N ILE A 9 1.38 -14.58 -17.10
CA ILE A 9 2.65 -14.50 -16.34
C ILE A 9 2.91 -13.06 -15.88
N GLU A 10 2.70 -12.06 -16.74
CA GLU A 10 2.87 -10.64 -16.39
C GLU A 10 1.90 -10.23 -15.28
N GLN A 11 0.65 -10.67 -15.34
CA GLN A 11 -0.39 -10.42 -14.33
C GLN A 11 -0.05 -11.10 -13.00
N PHE A 12 0.46 -12.33 -13.03
CA PHE A 12 0.94 -13.05 -11.85
C PHE A 12 2.13 -12.35 -11.19
N LEU A 13 3.15 -11.97 -11.97
CA LEU A 13 4.34 -11.26 -11.49
C LEU A 13 3.97 -9.90 -10.88
N LEU A 14 3.11 -9.13 -11.54
CA LEU A 14 2.64 -7.84 -11.00
C LEU A 14 1.81 -8.01 -9.73
N SER A 15 1.03 -9.08 -9.61
CA SER A 15 0.29 -9.38 -8.38
C SER A 15 1.24 -9.71 -7.23
N LEU A 16 2.27 -10.51 -7.49
CA LEU A 16 3.30 -10.82 -6.50
C LEU A 16 4.07 -9.57 -6.06
N LEU A 17 4.50 -8.73 -7.00
CA LEU A 17 5.16 -7.45 -6.72
C LEU A 17 4.26 -6.49 -5.93
N SER A 18 2.96 -6.48 -6.21
CA SER A 18 1.99 -5.69 -5.46
C SER A 18 1.90 -6.15 -4.00
N ILE A 19 1.88 -7.46 -3.75
CA ILE A 19 1.87 -8.01 -2.38
C ILE A 19 3.15 -7.61 -1.63
N LEU A 20 4.31 -7.77 -2.27
CA LEU A 20 5.60 -7.37 -1.68
C LEU A 20 5.67 -5.85 -1.42
N GLY A 21 5.16 -5.04 -2.34
CA GLY A 21 5.08 -3.58 -2.20
C GLY A 21 4.19 -3.15 -1.04
N VAL A 22 3.03 -3.81 -0.86
CA VAL A 22 2.13 -3.56 0.28
C VAL A 22 2.78 -3.98 1.60
N ALA A 23 3.41 -5.16 1.65
CA ALA A 23 4.11 -5.62 2.85
C ALA A 23 5.26 -4.67 3.24
N PHE A 24 6.02 -4.18 2.25
CA PHE A 24 7.05 -3.18 2.46
C PHE A 24 6.47 -1.86 2.99
N PHE A 25 5.39 -1.35 2.39
CA PHE A 25 4.71 -0.13 2.86
C PHE A 25 4.21 -0.27 4.30
N ILE A 26 3.56 -1.38 4.66
CA ILE A 26 3.10 -1.62 6.04
C ILE A 26 4.29 -1.63 7.01
N THR A 27 5.39 -2.27 6.63
CA THR A 27 6.60 -2.32 7.46
C THR A 27 7.16 -0.92 7.71
N VAL A 28 7.29 -0.10 6.66
CA VAL A 28 7.76 1.27 6.76
C VAL A 28 6.79 2.12 7.60
N LEU A 29 5.48 1.98 7.41
CA LEU A 29 4.48 2.68 8.20
C LEU A 29 4.62 2.37 9.70
N VAL A 30 4.75 1.09 10.06
CA VAL A 30 4.93 0.68 11.47
C VAL A 30 6.21 1.26 12.05
N LEU A 31 7.33 1.22 11.31
CA LEU A 31 8.59 1.79 11.77
C LEU A 31 8.50 3.30 11.98
N THR A 32 7.94 4.03 11.01
CA THR A 32 7.78 5.49 11.07
C THR A 32 6.88 5.89 12.25
N VAL A 33 5.73 5.24 12.44
CA VAL A 33 4.81 5.52 13.55
C VAL A 33 5.44 5.19 14.90
N THR A 34 6.15 4.06 14.99
CA THR A 34 6.80 3.64 16.24
C THR A 34 7.87 4.65 16.64
N TYR A 35 8.71 5.08 15.70
CA TYR A 35 9.75 6.06 15.98
C TYR A 35 9.18 7.44 16.32
N GLN A 36 8.11 7.88 15.63
CA GLN A 36 7.42 9.12 15.98
C GLN A 36 6.88 9.09 17.41
N LYS A 37 6.26 7.98 17.81
CA LYS A 37 5.73 7.79 19.16
C LYS A 37 6.84 7.75 20.21
N GLU A 38 7.96 7.11 19.90
CA GLU A 38 9.15 7.10 20.77
C GLU A 38 9.66 8.53 21.03
N MET A 39 9.78 9.36 20.00
CA MET A 39 10.22 10.75 20.14
C MET A 39 9.20 11.60 20.91
N GLN A 40 7.90 11.47 20.61
CA GLN A 40 6.84 12.16 21.36
C GLN A 40 6.88 11.84 22.86
N ASN A 41 7.10 10.57 23.20
CA ASN A 41 7.24 10.14 24.59
C ASN A 41 8.52 10.66 25.23
N LYS A 42 9.66 10.61 24.52
CA LYS A 42 10.96 11.07 25.02
C LYS A 42 10.95 12.54 25.40
N TYR A 43 10.31 13.37 24.60
CA TYR A 43 10.22 14.82 24.81
C TYR A 43 8.96 15.27 25.55
N ASN A 44 8.02 14.36 25.83
CA ASN A 44 6.71 14.64 26.43
C ASN A 44 5.92 15.73 25.69
N ILE A 45 5.98 15.72 24.36
CA ILE A 45 5.37 16.74 23.50
C ILE A 45 4.32 16.10 22.60
N LYS A 46 3.12 16.69 22.61
CA LYS A 46 1.99 16.25 21.78
C LYS A 46 2.00 16.87 20.39
N ARG A 47 2.59 18.07 20.23
CA ARG A 47 2.58 18.82 18.97
C ARG A 47 3.87 18.57 18.19
N TYR A 48 3.73 18.17 16.93
CA TYR A 48 4.88 17.80 16.10
C TYR A 48 5.85 18.96 15.83
N GLU A 49 5.33 20.18 15.72
CA GLU A 49 6.13 21.39 15.47
C GLU A 49 7.12 21.68 16.61
N GLU A 50 6.69 21.46 17.85
CA GLU A 50 7.50 21.64 19.05
C GLU A 50 8.51 20.49 19.24
N LEU A 51 8.22 19.32 18.68
CA LEU A 51 9.11 18.16 18.75
C LEU A 51 10.39 18.38 17.92
N ILE A 52 10.25 18.93 16.71
CA ILE A 52 11.37 19.11 15.77
C ILE A 52 12.45 20.04 16.34
N THR A 53 12.06 21.08 17.10
CA THR A 53 12.99 22.07 17.64
C THR A 53 13.82 21.53 18.80
N LEU A 54 13.36 20.46 19.46
CA LEU A 54 14.00 19.88 20.64
C LEU A 54 14.79 18.60 20.33
N MET A 55 14.57 18.01 19.16
CA MET A 55 15.31 16.85 18.69
C MET A 55 16.77 17.20 18.39
N THR A 56 17.67 16.28 18.73
CA THR A 56 19.07 16.38 18.31
C THR A 56 19.18 16.26 16.79
N LYS A 57 20.26 16.78 16.21
CA LYS A 57 20.51 16.70 14.76
C LYS A 57 20.40 15.27 14.22
N ALA A 58 20.95 14.29 14.94
CA ALA A 58 20.89 12.88 14.55
C ALA A 58 19.47 12.31 14.55
N GLU A 59 18.64 12.70 15.52
CA GLU A 59 17.25 12.25 15.61
C GLU A 59 16.39 12.86 14.50
N THR A 60 16.63 14.14 14.19
CA THR A 60 15.94 14.86 13.10
C THR A 60 16.30 14.28 11.74
N GLU A 61 17.58 13.95 11.50
CA GLU A 61 18.03 13.26 10.29
C GLU A 61 17.38 11.87 10.16
N LYS A 62 17.32 11.11 11.25
CA LYS A 62 16.64 9.80 11.28
C LYS A 62 15.13 9.91 11.02
N MET A 63 14.49 10.95 11.55
CA MET A 63 13.07 11.22 11.29
C MET A 63 12.80 11.60 9.83
N ALA A 64 13.67 12.44 9.26
CA ALA A 64 13.61 12.80 7.84
C ALA A 64 13.78 11.55 6.95
N LEU A 65 14.70 10.65 7.30
CA LEU A 65 14.89 9.39 6.58
C LEU A 65 13.63 8.52 6.60
N PHE A 66 13.00 8.33 7.77
CA PHE A 66 11.74 7.58 7.86
C PHE A 66 10.59 8.24 7.09
N THR A 67 10.56 9.57 7.06
CA THR A 67 9.57 10.32 6.28
C THR A 67 9.77 10.10 4.78
N VAL A 68 11.02 10.14 4.30
CA VAL A 68 11.34 9.84 2.90
C VAL A 68 11.00 8.40 2.56
N LEU A 69 11.39 7.44 3.40
CA LEU A 69 11.05 6.02 3.21
C LEU A 69 9.53 5.81 3.14
N PHE A 70 8.77 6.50 3.98
CA PHE A 70 7.31 6.47 3.94
C PHE A 70 6.76 6.95 2.60
N TRP A 71 7.18 8.12 2.13
CA TRP A 71 6.71 8.65 0.84
C TRP A 71 7.14 7.80 -0.36
N SER A 72 8.38 7.30 -0.34
CA SER A 72 8.88 6.40 -1.39
C SER A 72 8.10 5.08 -1.41
N SER A 73 7.88 4.45 -0.25
CA SER A 73 7.12 3.20 -0.15
C SER A 73 5.66 3.37 -0.54
N LEU A 74 5.03 4.50 -0.17
CA LEU A 74 3.68 4.87 -0.60
C LEU A 74 3.63 5.01 -2.13
N GLY A 75 4.59 5.74 -2.72
CA GLY A 75 4.71 5.90 -4.16
C GLY A 75 4.87 4.57 -4.89
N THR A 76 5.74 3.67 -4.40
CA THR A 76 5.93 2.34 -4.96
C THR A 76 4.66 1.48 -4.87
N MET A 77 3.95 1.52 -3.74
CA MET A 77 2.69 0.81 -3.56
C MET A 77 1.62 1.29 -4.56
N LEU A 78 1.48 2.62 -4.71
CA LEU A 78 0.53 3.22 -5.66
C LEU A 78 0.89 2.90 -7.10
N PHE A 79 2.18 2.89 -7.45
CA PHE A 79 2.64 2.50 -8.78
C PHE A 79 2.23 1.07 -9.13
N PHE A 80 2.52 0.10 -8.24
CA PHE A 80 2.14 -1.30 -8.48
C PHE A 80 0.63 -1.47 -8.54
N PHE A 81 -0.11 -0.73 -7.73
CA PHE A 81 -1.57 -0.72 -7.76
C PHE A 81 -2.11 -0.27 -9.12
N ILE A 82 -1.61 0.83 -9.66
CA ILE A 82 -2.03 1.38 -10.96
C ILE A 82 -1.60 0.47 -12.10
N ALA A 83 -0.38 -0.08 -12.03
CA ALA A 83 0.13 -1.03 -13.02
C ALA A 83 -0.71 -2.32 -13.04
N GLY A 84 -1.08 -2.85 -11.87
CA GLY A 84 -1.95 -4.00 -11.73
C GLY A 84 -3.36 -3.75 -12.30
N ILE A 85 -3.94 -2.58 -12.04
CA ILE A 85 -5.23 -2.20 -12.65
C ILE A 85 -5.11 -2.11 -14.17
N SER A 86 -4.07 -1.46 -14.68
CA SER A 86 -3.85 -1.29 -16.13
C SER A 86 -3.72 -2.62 -16.85
N VAL A 87 -2.93 -3.56 -16.31
CA VAL A 87 -2.77 -4.90 -16.90
C VAL A 87 -4.04 -5.71 -16.79
N ASN A 88 -4.78 -5.61 -15.69
CA ASN A 88 -6.09 -6.23 -15.56
C ASN A 88 -7.10 -5.70 -16.58
N ILE A 89 -7.14 -4.39 -16.83
CA ILE A 89 -8.00 -3.80 -17.87
C ILE A 89 -7.58 -4.29 -19.25
N ALA A 90 -6.28 -4.34 -19.56
CA ALA A 90 -5.78 -4.87 -20.83
C ALA A 90 -6.13 -6.36 -21.02
N ALA A 91 -6.00 -7.17 -19.97
CA ALA A 91 -6.42 -8.57 -19.95
C ALA A 91 -7.94 -8.73 -20.11
N ALA A 92 -8.73 -7.85 -19.49
CA ALA A 92 -10.18 -7.82 -19.61
C ALA A 92 -10.62 -7.47 -21.05
N VAL A 93 -10.05 -6.43 -21.65
CA VAL A 93 -10.33 -6.04 -23.05
C VAL A 93 -9.94 -7.14 -24.04
N THR A 94 -8.80 -7.81 -23.83
CA THR A 94 -8.34 -8.90 -24.70
C THR A 94 -9.16 -10.18 -24.52
N SER A 95 -9.63 -10.49 -23.31
CA SER A 95 -10.49 -11.64 -23.03
C SER A 95 -11.95 -11.44 -23.45
N PHE A 96 -12.47 -10.21 -23.47
CA PHE A 96 -13.81 -9.88 -23.98
C PHE A 96 -14.00 -10.32 -25.45
N LYS A 97 -12.91 -10.32 -26.24
CA LYS A 97 -12.92 -10.82 -27.63
C LYS A 97 -12.97 -12.34 -27.76
N GLN A 98 -12.85 -13.10 -26.66
CA GLN A 98 -12.74 -14.56 -26.68
C GLN A 98 -13.74 -15.30 -25.77
N SER A 99 -14.03 -14.80 -24.56
CA SER A 99 -15.00 -15.41 -23.64
C SER A 99 -15.47 -14.41 -22.57
N LYS A 100 -16.78 -14.16 -22.52
CA LYS A 100 -17.41 -13.24 -21.54
C LYS A 100 -17.21 -13.71 -20.09
N THR A 101 -17.08 -15.01 -19.84
CA THR A 101 -16.98 -15.60 -18.50
C THR A 101 -15.63 -15.29 -17.84
N CYS A 102 -14.55 -15.29 -18.62
CA CYS A 102 -13.19 -14.98 -18.11
C CYS A 102 -13.06 -13.49 -17.73
N PHE A 103 -13.77 -12.62 -18.43
CA PHE A 103 -13.87 -11.19 -18.15
C PHE A 103 -14.55 -10.93 -16.79
N TRP A 104 -15.72 -11.52 -16.56
CA TRP A 104 -16.47 -11.36 -15.31
C TRP A 104 -15.74 -11.96 -14.10
N LEU A 105 -15.06 -13.10 -14.27
CA LEU A 105 -14.24 -13.70 -13.20
C LEU A 105 -13.03 -12.81 -12.82
N SER A 106 -12.34 -12.23 -13.80
CA SER A 106 -11.22 -11.31 -13.55
C SER A 106 -11.70 -10.02 -12.88
N LEU A 107 -12.82 -9.45 -13.34
CA LEU A 107 -13.42 -8.25 -12.75
C LEU A 107 -13.94 -8.50 -11.33
N ALA A 108 -14.58 -9.64 -11.09
CA ALA A 108 -15.06 -10.06 -9.78
C ALA A 108 -13.90 -10.24 -8.80
N GLY A 109 -12.78 -10.86 -9.20
CA GLY A 109 -11.59 -11.01 -8.35
C GLY A 109 -10.99 -9.67 -7.93
N ILE A 110 -10.97 -8.69 -8.83
CA ILE A 110 -10.51 -7.32 -8.54
C ILE A 110 -11.46 -6.60 -7.58
N LEU A 111 -12.78 -6.71 -7.79
CA LEU A 111 -13.76 -6.10 -6.89
C LEU A 111 -13.77 -6.77 -5.51
N LEU A 112 -13.63 -8.09 -5.43
CA LEU A 112 -13.61 -8.84 -4.17
C LEU A 112 -12.43 -8.44 -3.29
N THR A 113 -11.23 -8.35 -3.87
CA THR A 113 -10.01 -7.95 -3.15
C THR A 113 -10.08 -6.50 -2.66
N ARG A 114 -10.77 -5.61 -3.37
CA ARG A 114 -11.04 -4.24 -2.92
C ARG A 114 -12.10 -4.17 -1.84
N PHE A 115 -13.13 -5.02 -1.91
CA PHE A 115 -14.19 -5.11 -0.90
C PHE A 115 -13.67 -5.61 0.45
N PHE A 116 -12.83 -6.65 0.46
CA PHE A 116 -12.17 -7.12 1.69
C PHE A 116 -11.19 -6.07 2.28
N GLY A 117 -10.47 -5.35 1.42
CA GLY A 117 -9.61 -4.23 1.85
C GLY A 117 -10.40 -3.09 2.49
N LEU A 118 -11.57 -2.74 1.94
CA LEU A 118 -12.50 -1.77 2.52
C LEU A 118 -13.03 -2.24 3.87
N ILE A 119 -13.52 -3.49 3.98
CA ILE A 119 -14.00 -4.05 5.25
C ILE A 119 -12.90 -4.02 6.32
N SER A 120 -11.70 -4.49 5.98
CA SER A 120 -10.57 -4.47 6.91
C SER A 120 -10.17 -3.05 7.32
N GLY A 121 -10.17 -2.10 6.38
CA GLY A 121 -9.88 -0.69 6.65
C GLY A 121 -10.93 -0.04 7.54
N SER A 122 -12.21 -0.29 7.28
CA SER A 122 -13.32 0.21 8.09
C SER A 122 -13.32 -0.36 9.50
N ILE A 123 -12.96 -1.64 9.67
CA ILE A 123 -12.80 -2.26 10.99
C ILE A 123 -11.64 -1.62 11.76
N LEU A 124 -10.50 -1.38 11.11
CA LEU A 124 -9.34 -0.72 11.74
C LEU A 124 -9.66 0.72 12.18
N ILE A 125 -10.37 1.48 11.35
CA ILE A 125 -10.84 2.84 11.68
C ILE A 125 -11.87 2.79 12.81
N GLY A 126 -12.82 1.84 12.78
CA GLY A 126 -13.82 1.69 13.84
C GLY A 126 -13.20 1.33 15.20
N LEU A 127 -12.13 0.52 15.19
CA LEU A 127 -11.39 0.19 16.41
C LEU A 127 -10.53 1.35 16.93
N SER A 128 -10.05 2.27 16.07
CA SER A 128 -9.33 3.46 16.52
C SER A 128 -10.22 4.46 17.24
N PHE A 129 -11.50 4.58 16.85
CA PHE A 129 -12.47 5.46 17.52
C PHE A 129 -13.01 4.89 18.85
N ARG A 130 -12.78 3.60 19.13
CA ARG A 130 -13.29 2.94 20.35
C ARG A 130 -12.31 2.98 21.53
N LYS A 131 -11.12 3.54 21.31
CA LYS A 131 -10.05 3.68 22.32
C LYS A 131 -9.86 5.12 22.83
N GLU A 132 -10.70 6.05 22.39
CA GLU A 132 -10.91 7.36 23.02
C GLU A 132 -12.15 7.30 23.93
#